data_AF-A0A9E3B1S7-F1
#
_entry.id   AF-A0A9E3B1S7-F1
#
_cell.length_a   1.000
_cell.length_b   1.000
_cell.length_c   1.000
_cell.angle_alpha   90.00
_cell.angle_beta   90.00
_cell.angle_gamma   90.00
#
_symmetry.space_group_name_H-M   'P 1'
#
loop_
_entity.id
_entity.type
_entity.pdbx_description
1 polymer ?
#
loop_
_entity_poly.entity_id
_entity_poly.type
_entity_poly.pdbx_seq_one_letter_code
_entity_poly.pdbx_strand_id
1 'polypeptide(L)'
;MTQTTDTTHLLRTLSNQMADAVEHVNSALVLVNGRQRQPASGLVYGPDLILTADHVLEREENLTIETHDKRTLPAQFVGRDQGTDLALLRVANPGLTATQTVTEPVRVGQLVLAVGRTPEDGTMASSGVVSTIGGPLRTGR
;
A
#
# COMPACT_ATOMS: atom_id res chain seq x y z
N MET A 1 10.21 -32.76 -27.60
CA MET A 1 11.10 -31.98 -26.70
C MET A 1 10.77 -30.47 -26.71
N THR A 2 9.53 -30.09 -27.04
CA THR A 2 9.10 -28.69 -27.31
C THR A 2 8.24 -28.06 -26.20
N GLN A 3 7.79 -28.83 -25.21
CA GLN A 3 6.88 -28.33 -24.16
C GLN A 3 7.61 -27.57 -23.04
N THR A 4 8.89 -27.86 -22.79
CA THR A 4 9.67 -27.26 -21.69
C THR A 4 10.03 -25.78 -21.94
N THR A 5 10.22 -25.38 -23.20
CA THR A 5 10.56 -24.00 -23.57
C THR A 5 9.39 -23.04 -23.36
N ASP A 6 8.15 -23.52 -23.57
CA ASP A 6 6.92 -22.73 -23.47
C ASP A 6 6.57 -22.39 -22.00
N THR A 7 6.57 -23.39 -21.12
CA THR A 7 6.32 -23.19 -19.67
C THR A 7 7.36 -22.29 -19.02
N THR A 8 8.64 -22.43 -19.38
CA THR A 8 9.71 -21.58 -18.86
C THR A 8 9.51 -20.11 -19.27
N HIS A 9 9.01 -19.87 -20.48
CA HIS A 9 8.68 -18.53 -20.95
C HIS A 9 7.49 -17.95 -20.18
N LEU A 10 6.42 -18.71 -19.99
CA LEU A 10 5.23 -18.27 -19.24
C LEU A 10 5.54 -17.87 -17.80
N LEU A 11 6.27 -18.71 -17.06
CA LEU A 11 6.63 -18.41 -15.67
C LEU A 11 7.49 -17.16 -15.56
N ARG A 12 8.40 -16.95 -16.52
CA ARG A 12 9.21 -15.74 -16.59
C ARG A 12 8.36 -14.51 -16.90
N THR A 13 7.44 -14.59 -17.86
CA THR A 13 6.52 -13.49 -18.17
C THR A 13 5.68 -13.11 -16.97
N LEU A 14 5.10 -14.10 -16.27
CA LEU A 14 4.34 -13.84 -15.05
C LEU A 14 5.19 -13.17 -13.98
N SER A 15 6.40 -13.69 -13.74
CA SER A 15 7.33 -13.11 -12.76
C SER A 15 7.68 -11.66 -13.08
N ASN A 16 7.92 -11.34 -14.36
CA ASN A 16 8.20 -9.98 -14.79
C ASN A 16 6.98 -9.06 -14.61
N GLN A 17 5.79 -9.53 -14.97
CA GLN A 17 4.55 -8.77 -14.78
C GLN A 17 4.27 -8.48 -13.29
N MET A 18 4.60 -9.40 -12.40
CA MET A 18 4.52 -9.17 -10.96
C MET A 18 5.52 -8.09 -10.51
N ALA A 19 6.76 -8.10 -11.03
CA ALA A 19 7.76 -7.08 -10.74
C ALA A 19 7.33 -5.70 -11.25
N ASP A 20 6.86 -5.62 -12.49
CA ASP A 20 6.36 -4.37 -13.10
C ASP A 20 5.19 -3.79 -12.29
N ALA A 21 4.30 -4.64 -11.78
CA ALA A 21 3.20 -4.21 -10.92
C ALA A 21 3.69 -3.61 -9.59
N VAL A 22 4.72 -4.22 -8.97
CA VAL A 22 5.34 -3.68 -7.74
C VAL A 22 5.99 -2.32 -8.00
N GLU A 23 6.71 -2.18 -9.11
CA GLU A 23 7.35 -0.92 -9.52
C GLU A 23 6.32 0.18 -9.77
N HIS A 24 5.19 -0.17 -10.40
CA HIS A 24 4.12 0.77 -10.65
C HIS A 24 3.53 1.35 -9.35
N VAL A 25 3.27 0.48 -8.37
CA VAL A 25 2.66 0.86 -7.09
C VAL A 25 3.64 1.61 -6.17
N ASN A 26 4.95 1.39 -6.31
CA ASN A 26 5.98 2.05 -5.50
C ASN A 26 5.84 3.59 -5.44
N SER A 27 5.46 4.21 -6.56
CA SER A 27 5.28 5.67 -6.64
C SER A 27 4.18 6.21 -5.72
N ALA A 28 3.17 5.38 -5.43
CA ALA A 28 2.04 5.68 -4.55
C ALA A 28 2.29 5.24 -3.09
N LEU A 29 3.41 4.58 -2.79
CA LEU A 29 3.75 4.15 -1.44
C LEU A 29 4.61 5.19 -0.73
N VAL A 30 4.27 5.43 0.53
CA VAL A 30 4.96 6.37 1.41
C VAL A 30 5.27 5.73 2.75
N LEU A 31 6.19 6.31 3.52
CA LEU A 31 6.39 6.00 4.93
C LEU A 31 5.64 7.01 5.78
N VAL A 32 4.87 6.53 6.75
CA VAL A 32 4.12 7.33 7.71
C VAL A 32 4.86 7.33 9.05
N ASN A 33 5.24 8.51 9.53
CA ASN A 33 5.93 8.70 10.80
C ASN A 33 4.93 9.12 11.91
N GLY A 34 4.08 8.18 12.31
CA GLY A 34 3.06 8.37 13.35
C GLY A 34 3.52 8.09 14.79
N ARG A 35 4.60 7.33 14.94
CA ARG A 35 5.17 6.88 16.23
C ARG A 35 6.69 7.04 16.24
N GLN A 36 7.30 7.15 17.42
CA GLN A 36 8.75 7.34 17.48
C GLN A 36 9.49 6.09 16.97
N ARG A 37 10.41 6.29 16.02
CA ARG A 37 11.36 5.28 15.50
C ARG A 37 10.71 4.04 14.86
N GLN A 38 9.43 4.10 14.52
CA GLN A 38 8.72 2.98 13.90
C GLN A 38 7.77 3.49 12.80
N PRO A 39 8.29 4.06 11.72
CA PRO A 39 7.45 4.34 10.55
C PRO A 39 6.77 3.07 10.02
N ALA A 40 5.64 3.26 9.36
CA ALA A 40 4.94 2.19 8.67
C ALA A 40 4.58 2.62 7.24
N SER A 41 4.09 1.67 6.46
CA SER A 41 3.64 1.98 5.10
C SER A 41 2.36 2.82 5.10
N GLY A 42 2.26 3.70 4.13
CA GLY A 42 1.05 4.41 3.75
C GLY A 42 0.88 4.39 2.24
N LEU A 43 -0.33 4.71 1.80
CA LEU A 43 -0.73 4.68 0.41
C LEU A 43 -1.37 6.01 0.02
N VAL A 44 -0.94 6.59 -1.10
CA VAL A 44 -1.57 7.77 -1.68
C VAL A 44 -2.92 7.35 -2.25
N TYR A 45 -3.98 7.63 -1.49
CA TYR A 45 -5.36 7.23 -1.80
C TYR A 45 -6.08 8.25 -2.69
N GLY A 46 -5.66 9.52 -2.61
CA GLY A 46 -6.22 10.63 -3.38
C GLY A 46 -5.17 11.71 -3.64
N PRO A 47 -5.55 12.85 -4.25
CA PRO A 47 -4.61 13.88 -4.66
C PRO A 47 -3.81 14.47 -3.50
N ASP A 48 -4.38 14.49 -2.29
CA ASP A 48 -3.78 15.01 -1.08
C ASP A 48 -4.02 14.10 0.14
N LEU A 49 -4.48 12.86 -0.09
CA LEU A 49 -4.89 11.93 0.95
C LEU A 49 -3.97 10.72 1.03
N ILE A 50 -3.52 10.42 2.24
CA ILE A 50 -2.72 9.24 2.57
C ILE A 50 -3.55 8.33 3.48
N LEU A 51 -3.69 7.07 3.08
CA LEU A 51 -4.30 6.01 3.89
C LEU A 51 -3.20 5.20 4.58
N THR A 52 -3.40 4.87 5.86
CA THR A 52 -2.51 4.00 6.64
C THR A 52 -3.31 3.24 7.69
N ALA A 53 -2.64 2.39 8.46
CA ALA A 53 -3.28 1.70 9.57
C ALA A 53 -3.39 2.62 10.80
N ASP A 54 -4.50 2.54 11.54
CA ASP A 54 -4.74 3.37 12.73
C ASP A 54 -3.69 3.11 13.81
N HIS A 55 -3.37 1.84 14.06
CA HIS A 55 -2.39 1.46 15.10
C HIS A 55 -0.97 2.03 14.88
N VAL A 56 -0.68 2.58 13.71
CA VAL A 56 0.60 3.26 13.40
C VAL A 56 0.65 4.65 14.05
N LEU A 57 -0.50 5.26 14.32
CA LEU A 57 -0.62 6.62 14.84
C LEU A 57 -0.77 6.60 16.37
N GLU A 58 0.34 6.83 17.08
CA GLU A 58 0.31 7.04 18.54
C GLU A 58 -0.09 8.48 18.93
N ARG A 59 -0.01 9.40 17.97
CA ARG A 59 -0.30 10.84 18.13
C ARG A 59 -0.96 11.38 16.87
N GLU A 60 -1.69 12.48 17.03
CA GLU A 60 -2.37 13.16 15.91
C GLU A 60 -1.60 14.40 15.44
N GLU A 61 -0.55 14.79 16.16
CA GLU A 61 0.27 15.97 15.90
C GLU A 61 1.66 15.62 15.36
N ASN A 62 2.29 16.57 14.66
CA ASN A 62 3.65 16.46 14.12
C ASN A 62 3.86 15.24 13.21
N LEU A 63 2.81 14.83 12.50
CA LEU A 63 2.86 13.72 11.56
C LEU A 63 3.67 14.13 10.33
N THR A 64 4.52 13.22 9.86
CA THR A 64 5.27 13.41 8.61
C THR A 64 5.18 12.20 7.71
N ILE A 65 5.21 12.46 6.41
CA ILE A 65 5.17 11.47 5.35
C ILE A 65 6.49 11.54 4.61
N GLU A 66 7.18 10.42 4.47
CA GLU A 66 8.36 10.31 3.62
C GLU A 66 7.97 9.61 2.31
N THR A 67 8.18 10.31 1.20
CA THR A 67 7.80 9.87 -0.14
C THR A 67 8.87 8.98 -0.76
N HIS A 68 8.54 8.33 -1.88
CA HIS A 68 9.48 7.41 -2.54
C HIS A 68 10.76 8.07 -3.06
N ASP A 69 10.71 9.37 -3.34
CA ASP A 69 11.83 10.24 -3.71
C ASP A 69 12.50 10.93 -2.50
N LYS A 70 12.28 10.41 -1.28
CA LYS A 70 12.90 10.85 -0.02
C LYS A 70 12.56 12.28 0.42
N ARG A 71 11.46 12.86 -0.06
CA ARG A 71 10.93 14.11 0.50
C ARG A 71 10.17 13.82 1.78
N THR A 72 10.38 14.64 2.80
CA THR A 72 9.57 14.61 4.02
C THR A 72 8.55 15.73 3.97
N LEU A 73 7.27 15.37 4.07
CA LEU A 73 6.14 16.29 3.97
C LEU A 73 5.38 16.31 5.30
N PRO A 74 4.96 17.48 5.81
CA PRO A 74 4.07 17.54 6.97
C PRO A 74 2.70 16.96 6.59
N ALA A 75 2.13 16.19 7.50
CA ALA A 75 0.78 15.65 7.38
C ALA A 75 -0.13 16.17 8.50
N GLN A 76 -1.40 16.33 8.16
CA GLN A 76 -2.48 16.63 9.08
C GLN A 76 -3.34 15.40 9.26
N PHE A 77 -3.72 15.11 10.50
CA PHE A 77 -4.71 14.09 10.79
C PHE A 77 -6.09 14.52 10.26
N VAL A 78 -6.78 13.62 9.55
CA VAL A 78 -8.14 13.87 9.03
C VAL A 78 -9.19 13.09 9.83
N GLY A 79 -8.89 11.82 10.14
CA GLY A 79 -9.80 10.95 10.86
C GLY A 79 -9.31 9.50 10.87
N ARG A 80 -9.97 8.66 11.67
CA ARG A 80 -9.69 7.23 11.78
C ARG A 80 -10.94 6.42 12.06
N ASP A 81 -10.91 5.16 11.69
CA ASP A 81 -11.89 4.13 12.07
C ASP A 81 -11.15 2.97 12.75
N GLN A 82 -11.25 2.95 14.08
CA GLN A 82 -10.66 1.91 14.92
C GLN A 82 -11.28 0.52 14.66
N GLY A 83 -12.54 0.46 14.19
CA GLY A 83 -13.20 -0.81 13.87
C GLY A 83 -12.58 -1.52 12.66
N THR A 84 -11.97 -0.77 11.77
CA THR A 84 -11.26 -1.29 10.58
C THR A 84 -9.75 -1.10 10.61
N ASP A 85 -9.21 -0.52 11.70
CA ASP A 85 -7.80 -0.16 11.84
C ASP A 85 -7.29 0.73 10.69
N LEU A 86 -8.09 1.73 10.29
CA LEU A 86 -7.76 2.65 9.21
C LEU A 86 -7.63 4.09 9.70
N ALA A 87 -6.64 4.81 9.20
CA ALA A 87 -6.47 6.24 9.42
C ALA A 87 -6.18 6.99 8.12
N LEU A 88 -6.72 8.20 8.04
CA LEU A 88 -6.59 9.10 6.90
C LEU A 88 -5.82 10.35 7.29
N LEU A 89 -4.80 10.68 6.51
CA LEU A 89 -3.96 11.85 6.66
C LEU A 89 -4.05 12.72 5.41
N ARG A 90 -3.84 14.03 5.58
CA ARG A 90 -3.78 14.99 4.47
C ARG A 90 -2.39 15.59 4.35
N VAL A 91 -1.87 15.68 3.13
CA VAL A 91 -0.59 16.32 2.80
C VAL A 91 -0.84 17.43 1.79
N ALA A 92 -0.37 18.64 2.05
CA ALA A 92 -0.55 19.75 1.12
C ALA A 92 0.36 19.60 -0.11
N ASN A 93 -0.24 19.61 -1.31
CA ASN A 93 0.47 19.57 -2.60
C ASN A 93 1.56 18.50 -2.68
N PRO A 94 1.23 17.21 -2.48
CA PRO A 94 2.25 16.18 -2.37
C PRO A 94 3.00 15.96 -3.69
N GLY A 95 2.38 16.28 -4.83
CA GLY A 95 2.91 15.98 -6.15
C GLY A 95 3.09 14.47 -6.36
N LEU A 96 2.18 13.69 -5.79
CA LEU A 96 2.19 12.23 -5.84
C LEU A 96 1.01 11.73 -6.66
N THR A 97 1.22 10.62 -7.36
CA THR A 97 0.16 9.95 -8.11
C THR A 97 -0.62 9.06 -7.16
N ALA A 98 -1.94 9.26 -7.10
CA ALA A 98 -2.83 8.40 -6.33
C ALA A 98 -2.89 7.01 -6.96
N THR A 99 -3.00 6.00 -6.09
CA THR A 99 -3.25 4.64 -6.55
C THR A 99 -4.63 4.52 -7.19
N GLN A 100 -4.83 3.51 -8.03
CA GLN A 100 -6.14 3.17 -8.55
C GLN A 100 -6.83 2.17 -7.63
N THR A 101 -8.06 2.48 -7.24
CA THR A 101 -8.93 1.52 -6.57
C THR A 101 -9.75 0.77 -7.62
N VAL A 102 -9.66 -0.55 -7.62
CA VAL A 102 -10.53 -1.41 -8.42
C VAL A 102 -11.84 -1.66 -7.67
N THR A 103 -12.94 -1.71 -8.42
CA THR A 103 -14.29 -1.94 -7.87
C THR A 103 -14.77 -3.36 -8.13
N GLU A 104 -14.03 -4.10 -8.94
CA GLU A 104 -14.30 -5.48 -9.31
C GLU A 104 -14.25 -6.38 -8.08
N PRO A 105 -15.22 -7.30 -7.92
CA PRO A 105 -15.20 -8.22 -6.80
C PRO A 105 -14.03 -9.18 -6.93
N VAL A 106 -13.28 -9.29 -5.83
CA VAL A 106 -12.21 -10.26 -5.65
C VAL A 106 -12.81 -11.68 -5.56
N ARG A 107 -12.06 -12.70 -5.97
CA ARG A 107 -12.42 -14.12 -5.95
C ARG A 107 -11.42 -14.94 -5.15
N VAL A 108 -11.90 -15.96 -4.45
CA VAL A 108 -11.04 -16.98 -3.82
C VAL A 108 -10.19 -17.64 -4.91
N GLY A 109 -8.88 -17.77 -4.66
CA GLY A 109 -7.89 -18.29 -5.60
C GLY A 109 -7.24 -17.24 -6.50
N GLN A 110 -7.65 -15.95 -6.48
CA GLN A 110 -6.93 -14.91 -7.19
C GLN A 110 -5.53 -14.69 -6.60
N LEU A 111 -4.53 -14.50 -7.47
CA LEU A 111 -3.20 -14.07 -7.07
C LEU A 111 -3.24 -12.65 -6.52
N VAL A 112 -2.46 -12.40 -5.47
CA VAL A 112 -2.29 -11.08 -4.85
C VAL A 112 -0.83 -10.78 -4.61
N LEU A 113 -0.49 -9.50 -4.70
CA LEU A 113 0.77 -8.93 -4.29
C LEU A 113 0.50 -7.95 -3.15
N ALA A 114 1.09 -8.20 -1.98
CA ALA A 114 1.11 -7.23 -0.91
C ALA A 114 2.40 -6.41 -1.05
N VAL A 115 2.25 -5.11 -1.28
CA VAL A 115 3.36 -4.20 -1.49
C VAL A 115 3.36 -3.15 -0.39
N GLY A 116 4.50 -2.96 0.24
CA GLY A 116 4.71 -2.01 1.32
C GLY A 116 6.02 -1.28 1.18
N ARG A 117 6.23 -0.32 2.09
CA ARG A 117 7.46 0.45 2.21
C ARG A 117 8.02 0.31 3.62
N THR A 118 9.30 -0.06 3.72
CA THR A 118 10.08 -0.11 4.95
C THR A 118 11.17 0.98 4.93
N PRO A 119 11.67 1.40 6.10
CA PRO A 119 12.72 2.43 6.18
C PRO A 119 14.08 1.94 5.69
N GLU A 120 14.38 0.66 5.90
CA GLU A 120 15.70 0.08 5.67
C GLU A 120 15.91 -0.26 4.19
N ASP A 121 14.91 -0.87 3.57
CA ASP A 121 15.04 -1.48 2.22
C ASP A 121 14.19 -0.77 1.16
N GLY A 122 13.36 0.20 1.54
CA GLY A 122 12.43 0.86 0.62
C GLY A 122 11.23 -0.04 0.31
N THR A 123 11.07 -0.47 -0.93
CA THR A 123 9.89 -1.24 -1.36
C THR A 123 10.04 -2.72 -1.04
N MET A 124 9.05 -3.27 -0.34
CA MET A 124 8.95 -4.69 -0.04
C MET A 124 7.68 -5.26 -0.68
N ALA A 125 7.79 -6.46 -1.24
CA ALA A 125 6.65 -7.17 -1.81
C ALA A 125 6.61 -8.62 -1.34
N SER A 126 5.41 -9.13 -1.10
CA SER A 126 5.13 -10.55 -0.92
C SER A 126 3.97 -10.98 -1.83
N SER A 127 3.93 -12.26 -2.19
CA SER A 127 2.90 -12.81 -3.08
C SER A 127 2.13 -13.92 -2.38
N GLY A 128 0.86 -14.10 -2.79
CA GLY A 128 0.00 -15.14 -2.26
C GLY A 128 -1.27 -15.30 -3.09
N VAL A 129 -2.25 -15.98 -2.52
CA VAL A 129 -3.59 -16.13 -3.10
C VAL A 129 -4.66 -15.72 -2.10
N VAL A 130 -5.77 -15.20 -2.60
CA VAL A 130 -6.96 -14.94 -1.78
C VAL A 130 -7.49 -16.28 -1.29
N SER A 131 -7.29 -16.58 -0.01
CA SER A 131 -7.73 -17.84 0.59
C SER A 131 -9.22 -17.83 0.96
N THR A 132 -9.69 -16.71 1.51
CA THR A 132 -11.07 -16.53 1.97
C THR A 132 -11.49 -15.08 1.76
N ILE A 133 -12.77 -14.85 1.45
CA ILE A 133 -13.37 -13.52 1.42
C ILE A 133 -14.35 -13.44 2.59
N GLY A 134 -14.05 -12.53 3.52
CA GLY A 134 -14.95 -12.23 4.63
C GLY A 134 -16.22 -11.50 4.17
N GLY A 135 -17.22 -11.49 5.03
CA GLY A 135 -18.39 -10.64 4.84
C GLY A 135 -18.07 -9.14 5.00
N PRO A 136 -19.06 -8.26 4.80
CA PRO A 136 -18.86 -6.82 4.96
C PRO A 136 -18.35 -6.47 6.36
N LEU A 137 -17.34 -5.60 6.42
CA LEU A 137 -16.83 -5.05 7.67
C LEU A 137 -17.90 -4.14 8.29
N ARG A 138 -18.07 -4.23 9.60
CA ARG A 138 -18.96 -3.35 10.36
C ARG A 138 -18.14 -2.17 10.86
N THR A 139 -18.37 -0.99 10.27
CA THR A 139 -17.81 0.27 10.76
C THR A 139 -18.69 0.78 11.91
N GLY A 140 -18.10 1.15 13.04
CA GLY A 140 -18.84 1.74 14.15
C GLY A 140 -19.34 3.14 13.78
N ARG A 141 -20.65 3.36 13.85
CA ARG A 141 -21.23 4.69 14.01
C ARG A 141 -21.85 4.78 15.40
#